data_AF-A0A0W1A493-F1
#
_entry.id   AF-A0A0W1A493-F1
#
_cell.length_a   1.000
_cell.length_b   1.000
_cell.length_c   1.000
_cell.angle_alpha   90.00
_cell.angle_beta   90.00
_cell.angle_gamma   90.00
#
_symmetry.space_group_name_H-M   'P 1'
#
loop_
_entity.id
_entity.type
_entity.pdbx_description
1 polymer ?
#
loop_
_entity_poly.entity_id
_entity_poly.type
_entity_poly.pdbx_seq_one_letter_code
_entity_poly.pdbx_strand_id
1 'polypeptide(L)' 'MKDGLTWMIAVFLVFLSTAVVAADIPSDVEGAQELDQMTCVDEATQDCIDDACLTSEDIDCEDKCGTLAQQKCQDEQN' A
#
# COMPACT_ATOMS: atom_id res chain seq x y z
N MET A 1 -13.03 50.21 -12.12
CA MET A 1 -11.79 49.40 -12.36
C MET A 1 -11.55 48.35 -11.27
N LYS A 2 -12.08 48.51 -10.06
CA LYS A 2 -11.90 47.56 -8.94
C LYS A 2 -12.77 46.30 -9.09
N ASP A 3 -13.97 46.45 -9.64
CA ASP A 3 -14.99 45.39 -9.71
C ASP A 3 -14.66 44.31 -10.76
N GLY A 4 -14.04 44.72 -11.88
CA GLY A 4 -13.58 43.79 -12.91
C GLY A 4 -12.35 42.97 -12.48
N LEU A 5 -11.48 43.56 -11.66
CA LEU A 5 -10.30 42.86 -11.11
C LEU A 5 -10.72 41.79 -10.10
N THR A 6 -11.70 42.08 -9.25
CA THR A 6 -12.25 41.11 -8.29
C THR A 6 -12.90 39.92 -8.99
N TRP A 7 -13.62 40.14 -10.09
CA TRP A 7 -14.26 39.06 -10.85
C TRP A 7 -13.23 38.15 -11.54
N MET A 8 -12.17 38.73 -12.10
CA MET A 8 -11.04 37.97 -12.68
C MET A 8 -10.36 37.07 -11.63
N ILE A 9 -10.12 37.58 -10.42
CA ILE A 9 -9.49 36.81 -9.33
C ILE A 9 -10.40 35.65 -8.89
N ALA A 10 -11.71 35.89 -8.78
CA ALA A 10 -12.67 34.86 -8.40
C ALA A 10 -12.73 33.71 -9.42
N VAL A 11 -12.72 34.02 -10.73
CA VAL A 11 -12.69 33.00 -11.79
C VAL A 11 -11.39 32.18 -11.73
N PHE A 12 -10.25 32.85 -11.51
CA PHE A 12 -8.96 32.16 -11.43
C PHE A 12 -8.88 31.18 -10.25
N LEU A 13 -9.43 31.55 -9.09
CA LEU A 13 -9.47 30.67 -7.92
C LEU A 13 -10.35 29.43 -8.12
N VAL A 14 -11.47 29.54 -8.84
CA VAL A 14 -12.34 28.41 -9.17
C VAL A 14 -11.64 27.41 -10.10
N PHE A 15 -10.85 27.89 -11.07
CA PHE A 15 -10.06 27.03 -11.96
C PHE A 15 -8.95 26.25 -11.23
N LEU A 16 -8.41 26.79 -10.13
CA LEU A 16 -7.40 26.09 -9.34
C LEU A 16 -7.98 24.99 -8.45
N SER A 17 -9.27 25.09 -8.08
CA SER A 17 -9.93 24.05 -7.27
C SER A 17 -10.20 22.75 -8.03
N THR A 18 -10.17 22.75 -9.37
CA THR A 18 -10.33 21.52 -10.17
C THR A 18 -9.01 20.81 -10.46
N ALA A 19 -7.88 21.32 -9.95
CA ALA A 19 -6.56 20.69 -10.09
C ALA A 19 -6.31 19.60 -9.03
N VAL A 20 -7.36 18.88 -8.60
CA VAL A 20 -7.20 17.63 -7.87
C VAL A 20 -6.82 16.58 -8.90
N VAL A 21 -5.51 16.41 -9.10
CA VAL A 21 -4.99 15.22 -9.76
C VAL A 21 -5.34 14.07 -8.83
N ALA A 22 -6.34 13.27 -9.18
CA ALA A 22 -6.35 11.89 -8.71
C ALA A 22 -5.00 11.34 -9.19
N ALA A 23 -4.11 11.02 -8.27
CA ALA A 23 -3.05 10.09 -8.60
C ALA A 23 -3.81 8.83 -8.98
N ASP A 24 -4.02 8.64 -10.30
CA ASP A 24 -4.37 7.35 -10.87
C ASP A 24 -3.28 6.39 -10.38
N ILE A 25 -3.47 5.81 -9.20
CA ILE A 25 -2.84 4.56 -8.83
C ILE A 25 -3.54 3.60 -9.77
N PRO A 26 -2.87 3.11 -10.83
CA PRO A 26 -3.55 2.32 -11.83
C PRO A 26 -4.08 1.09 -11.10
N SER A 27 -5.40 0.87 -11.14
CA SER A 27 -6.04 -0.27 -10.47
C SER A 27 -5.70 -1.62 -11.11
N ASP A 28 -4.87 -1.62 -12.15
CA ASP A 28 -4.35 -2.81 -12.80
C ASP A 28 -2.89 -2.53 -13.17
N VAL A 29 -1.98 -2.67 -12.20
CA VAL A 29 -0.57 -2.90 -12.51
C VAL A 29 -0.29 -4.35 -12.16
N GLU A 30 0.19 -5.15 -13.10
CA GLU A 30 0.67 -6.51 -12.83
C GLU A 30 1.66 -6.53 -11.64
N GLY A 31 2.33 -5.41 -11.35
CA GLY A 31 3.16 -5.22 -10.16
C GLY A 31 2.44 -4.93 -8.84
N ALA A 32 1.13 -4.63 -8.83
CA ALA A 32 0.36 -4.40 -7.59
C ALA A 32 -0.01 -5.73 -6.97
N GLN A 33 -0.34 -6.74 -7.77
CA GLN A 33 -0.49 -8.11 -7.29
C GLN A 33 0.83 -8.65 -6.72
N GLU A 34 1.96 -8.35 -7.37
CA GLU A 34 3.28 -8.74 -6.89
C GLU A 34 3.67 -7.96 -5.61
N LEU A 35 3.36 -6.67 -5.55
CA LEU A 35 3.58 -5.84 -4.35
C LEU A 35 2.69 -6.27 -3.19
N ASP A 36 1.43 -6.61 -3.45
CA ASP A 36 0.48 -7.12 -2.46
C ASP A 36 0.91 -8.50 -1.97
N GLN A 37 1.44 -9.36 -2.87
CA GLN A 37 2.04 -10.64 -2.49
C GLN A 37 3.27 -10.45 -1.61
N MET A 38 4.20 -9.56 -2.00
CA MET A 38 5.40 -9.28 -1.20
C MET A 38 5.02 -8.68 0.16
N THR A 39 4.04 -7.78 0.20
CA THR A 39 3.55 -7.17 1.44
C THR A 39 2.87 -8.21 2.33
N CYS A 40 2.04 -9.10 1.77
CA CYS A 40 1.44 -10.20 2.50
C CYS A 40 2.49 -11.12 3.12
N VAL A 41 3.52 -11.50 2.35
CA VAL A 41 4.58 -12.38 2.85
C VAL A 41 5.37 -11.70 3.96
N ASP A 42 5.74 -10.42 3.78
CA ASP A 42 6.46 -9.66 4.81
C ASP A 42 5.64 -9.49 6.09
N GLU A 43 4.36 -9.09 5.98
CA GLU A 43 3.47 -8.93 7.14
C GLU A 43 3.23 -10.25 7.85
N ALA A 44 2.88 -11.32 7.12
CA ALA A 44 2.63 -12.63 7.71
C ALA A 44 3.90 -13.26 8.31
N THR A 45 5.08 -12.98 7.75
CA THR A 45 6.36 -13.42 8.31
C THR A 45 6.61 -12.70 9.63
N GLN A 46 6.44 -11.38 9.67
CA GLN A 46 6.72 -10.59 10.86
C GLN A 46 5.74 -10.90 12.00
N ASP A 47 4.45 -11.08 11.69
CA ASP A 47 3.42 -11.46 12.65
C ASP A 47 3.69 -12.86 13.24
N CYS A 48 4.17 -13.80 12.42
CA CYS A 48 4.61 -15.12 12.88
C CYS A 48 5.84 -15.04 13.77
N ILE A 49 6.81 -14.18 13.45
CA ILE A 49 8.01 -13.99 14.28
C ILE A 49 7.64 -13.43 15.65
N ASP A 50 6.78 -12.41 15.67
CA ASP A 50 6.35 -11.76 16.90
C ASP A 50 5.52 -12.68 17.80
N ASP A 51 4.65 -13.52 17.22
CA ASP A 51 3.80 -14.45 17.97
C ASP A 51 4.54 -15.72 18.41
N ALA A 52 5.34 -16.31 17.51
CA ALA A 52 5.96 -17.61 17.72
C ALA A 52 7.46 -17.53 18.05
N CYS A 53 8.25 -16.73 17.34
CA CYS A 53 9.71 -16.77 17.47
C CYS A 53 10.24 -16.09 18.73
N LEU A 54 9.57 -15.06 19.23
CA LEU A 54 9.95 -14.42 20.49
C LEU A 54 9.83 -15.35 21.71
N THR A 55 9.01 -16.41 21.61
CA THR A 55 8.79 -17.38 22.67
C THR A 55 9.31 -18.78 22.34
N SER A 56 9.78 -19.00 21.11
CA SER A 56 10.30 -20.28 20.63
C SER A 56 11.79 -20.44 20.93
N GLU A 57 12.20 -21.67 21.19
CA GLU A 57 13.61 -22.07 21.31
C GLU A 57 14.21 -22.50 19.95
N ASP A 58 13.39 -22.52 18.89
CA ASP A 58 13.83 -22.91 17.54
C ASP A 58 14.71 -21.83 16.91
N ILE A 59 15.94 -22.21 16.55
CA ILE A 59 16.91 -21.30 15.90
C ILE A 59 16.50 -20.92 14.47
N ASP A 60 15.73 -21.80 13.82
CA ASP A 60 15.26 -21.63 12.43
C ASP A 60 13.83 -21.05 12.37
N CYS A 61 13.38 -20.39 13.43
CA CYS A 61 12.00 -19.94 13.54
C CYS A 61 11.64 -18.89 12.47
N GLU A 62 12.53 -17.93 12.18
CA GLU A 62 12.32 -16.95 11.11
C GLU A 62 12.18 -17.64 9.73
N ASP A 63 13.02 -18.63 9.44
CA ASP A 63 12.98 -19.38 8.17
C ASP A 63 11.68 -20.18 8.01
N LYS A 64 11.19 -20.80 9.10
CA LYS A 64 9.89 -21.48 9.12
C LYS A 64 8.74 -20.49 8.92
N CYS A 65 8.79 -19.33 9.57
CA CYS A 65 7.78 -18.28 9.41
C CYS A 65 7.75 -17.74 7.98
N GLY A 66 8.90 -17.50 7.36
CA GLY A 66 8.99 -17.09 5.96
C GLY A 66 8.37 -18.10 5.01
N THR A 67 8.64 -19.39 5.21
CA THR A 67 8.06 -20.47 4.39
C THR A 67 6.54 -20.57 4.57
N LEU A 68 6.05 -20.43 5.80
CA LEU A 68 4.63 -20.48 6.12
C LEU A 68 3.87 -19.28 5.54
N ALA A 69 4.45 -18.08 5.65
CA ALA A 69 3.91 -16.85 5.08
C ALA A 69 3.81 -16.96 3.55
N GLN A 70 4.85 -17.48 2.91
CA GLN A 70 4.88 -17.68 1.46
C GLN A 70 3.78 -18.66 0.99
N GLN A 71 3.54 -19.74 1.75
CA GLN A 71 2.42 -20.65 1.47
C GLN A 71 1.05 -19.98 1.68
N LYS A 72 0.84 -19.29 2.81
CA LYS A 72 -0.43 -18.60 3.09
C LYS A 72 -0.81 -17.61 1.99
N CYS A 73 0.13 -16.77 1.60
CA CYS A 73 -0.12 -15.74 0.59
C CYS A 73 -0.27 -16.32 -0.83
N GLN A 74 0.32 -17.50 -1.11
CA GLN A 74 0.06 -18.21 -2.36
C GLN A 74 -1.32 -18.88 -2.38
N ASP A 75 -1.78 -19.40 -1.25
CA ASP A 75 -3.11 -20.02 -1.13
C ASP A 75 -4.24 -18.98 -1.24
N GLU A 76 -4.05 -17.75 -0.74
CA GLU A 76 -5.03 -16.67 -0.85
C GLU A 76 -5.15 -16.06 -2.26
N GLN A 77 -4.19 -16.33 -3.14
CA GLN A 77 -4.22 -15.90 -4.55
C GLN A 77 -4.83 -16.93 -5.52
N ASN A 78 -5.24 -18.11 -5.03
CA ASN A 78 -5.91 -19.17 -5.82
C ASN A 78 -7.43 -19.22 -5.55
#